data_AF-X1AZE1-F1
#
_entry.id   AF-X1AZE1-F1
#
_cell.length_a   1.000
_cell.length_b   1.000
_cell.length_c   1.000
_cell.angle_alpha   90.00
_cell.angle_beta   90.00
_cell.angle_gamma   90.00
#
_symmetry.space_group_name_H-M   'P 1'
#
loop_
_entity.id
_entity.type
_entity.pdbx_description
1 polymer ?
#
loop_
_entity_poly.entity_id
_entity_poly.type
_entity_poly.pdbx_seq_one_letter_code
_entity_poly.pdbx_strand_id
1 'polypeptide(L)'
;MGKKDLSKDCPVIKVEGETLPEVWEKSVMKCWQGGIAIRTEYDKAGDPPSRDCTMIMEVTHPFKEPRLHRAFPAGLEDLEIYRQEVIFGIHDDWIKPEEGKWEYTYHERLF
;
A
#
# COMPACT_ATOMS: atom_id res chain seq x y z
N MET A 1 12.78 32.42 -0.84
CA MET A 1 13.33 31.28 -0.07
C MET A 1 13.28 30.05 -0.97
N GLY A 2 14.43 29.57 -1.45
CA GLY A 2 14.49 28.57 -2.53
C GLY A 2 13.87 27.23 -2.15
N LYS A 3 13.06 26.68 -3.06
CA LYS A 3 12.62 25.27 -3.02
C LYS A 3 13.88 24.41 -3.01
N LYS A 4 14.17 23.75 -1.88
CA LYS A 4 15.25 22.77 -1.78
C LYS A 4 14.95 21.66 -2.78
N ASP A 5 15.82 21.50 -3.76
CA ASP A 5 15.82 20.44 -4.76
C ASP A 5 15.82 19.09 -4.00
N LEU A 6 14.69 18.39 -3.99
CA LEU A 6 14.58 17.03 -3.44
C LEU A 6 15.33 16.10 -4.40
N SER A 7 16.08 15.14 -3.87
CA SER A 7 17.02 14.26 -4.61
C SER A 7 16.46 13.74 -5.94
N LYS A 8 17.25 13.85 -7.01
CA LYS A 8 16.80 13.73 -8.40
C LYS A 8 16.47 12.32 -8.92
N ASP A 9 16.89 11.26 -8.22
CA ASP A 9 16.64 9.88 -8.68
C ASP A 9 15.95 9.05 -7.59
N CYS A 10 14.83 8.41 -7.94
CA CYS A 10 14.10 7.50 -7.06
C CYS A 10 14.91 6.20 -6.88
N PRO A 11 15.33 5.83 -5.65
CA PRO A 11 16.18 4.69 -5.42
C PRO A 11 15.42 3.38 -5.69
N VAL A 12 16.14 2.39 -6.21
CA VAL A 12 15.64 1.00 -6.28
C VAL A 12 16.16 0.23 -5.08
N ILE A 13 15.26 -0.29 -4.26
CA ILE A 13 15.56 -1.02 -3.03
C ILE A 13 15.03 -2.46 -3.17
N LYS A 14 15.86 -3.44 -2.86
CA LYS A 14 15.45 -4.85 -2.76
C LYS A 14 15.34 -5.27 -1.30
N VAL A 15 14.27 -5.99 -0.96
CA VAL A 15 14.10 -6.70 0.31
C VAL A 15 13.75 -8.16 0.05
N GLU A 16 14.23 -9.04 0.93
CA GLU A 16 14.03 -10.49 0.84
C GLU A 16 13.66 -11.05 2.21
N GLY A 17 12.88 -12.13 2.22
CA GLY A 17 12.47 -12.83 3.44
C GLY A 17 11.66 -14.08 3.15
N GLU A 18 11.22 -14.75 4.21
CA GLU A 18 10.47 -16.00 4.07
C GLU A 18 8.98 -15.75 3.91
N THR A 19 8.41 -14.89 4.76
CA THR A 19 6.95 -14.70 4.85
C THR A 19 6.52 -13.34 4.29
N LEU A 20 5.27 -13.24 3.82
CA LEU A 20 4.67 -11.97 3.37
C LEU A 20 4.80 -10.85 4.42
N PRO A 21 4.40 -11.03 5.69
CA PRO A 21 4.49 -9.96 6.68
C PRO A 21 5.92 -9.52 6.99
N GLU A 22 6.87 -10.45 7.02
CA GLU A 22 8.29 -10.12 7.24
C GLU A 22 8.81 -9.20 6.12
N VAL A 23 8.57 -9.57 4.86
CA VAL A 23 9.06 -8.80 3.71
C VAL A 23 8.35 -7.45 3.62
N TRP A 24 7.05 -7.39 3.95
CA TRP A 24 6.31 -6.14 4.06
C TRP A 24 6.88 -5.21 5.15
N GLU A 25 7.17 -5.72 6.34
CA GLU A 25 7.76 -4.89 7.41
C GLU A 25 9.15 -4.36 7.00
N LYS A 26 9.99 -5.22 6.41
CA LYS A 26 11.28 -4.82 5.86
C LYS A 26 11.14 -3.75 4.78
N SER A 27 10.15 -3.85 3.88
CA SER A 27 9.97 -2.87 2.80
C SER A 27 9.59 -1.49 3.34
N VAL A 28 8.66 -1.43 4.30
CA VAL A 28 8.26 -0.18 4.96
C VAL A 28 9.45 0.47 5.65
N MET A 29 10.21 -0.28 6.45
CA MET A 29 11.38 0.24 7.16
C MET A 29 12.48 0.73 6.21
N LYS A 30 12.73 0.00 5.12
CA LYS A 30 13.74 0.38 4.13
C LYS A 30 13.31 1.60 3.30
N CYS A 31 12.04 1.71 2.92
CA CYS A 31 11.49 2.90 2.28
C CYS A 31 11.64 4.12 3.21
N TRP A 32 11.30 3.99 4.49
CA TRP A 32 11.42 5.10 5.43
C TRP A 32 12.87 5.60 5.59
N GLN A 33 13.82 4.67 5.65
CA GLN A 33 15.24 4.98 5.88
C GLN A 33 15.97 5.46 4.62
N GLY A 34 15.68 4.87 3.47
CA GLY A 34 16.43 5.06 2.22
C GLY A 34 15.66 5.75 1.09
N GLY A 35 14.36 5.94 1.24
CA GLY A 35 13.50 6.59 0.25
C GLY A 35 13.70 8.10 0.19
N ILE A 36 13.41 8.66 -0.98
CA ILE A 36 13.42 10.10 -1.20
C ILE A 36 12.28 10.74 -0.43
N ALA A 37 12.48 11.99 0.00
CA ALA A 37 11.39 12.80 0.52
C ALA A 37 10.62 13.40 -0.65
N ILE A 38 9.30 13.21 -0.69
CA ILE A 38 8.44 13.73 -1.76
C ILE A 38 7.15 14.33 -1.18
N ARG A 39 6.68 15.42 -1.77
CA ARG A 39 5.38 16.03 -1.46
C ARG A 39 4.30 15.36 -2.31
N THR A 40 3.18 15.00 -1.72
CA THR A 40 2.04 14.41 -2.43
C THR A 40 0.87 15.39 -2.52
N GLU A 41 -0.10 15.11 -3.37
CA GLU A 41 -1.38 15.84 -3.43
C GLU A 41 -2.22 15.70 -2.15
N TYR A 42 -1.89 14.74 -1.28
CA TYR A 42 -2.58 14.49 -0.01
C TYR A 42 -1.99 15.26 1.18
N ASP A 43 -0.82 15.88 1.03
CA ASP A 43 -0.12 16.59 2.10
C ASP A 43 -0.92 17.82 2.55
N LYS A 44 -1.12 17.98 3.87
CA LYS A 44 -1.67 19.21 4.47
C LYS A 44 -0.57 20.16 4.89
N ALA A 45 -0.95 21.41 5.15
CA ALA A 45 -0.03 22.43 5.64
C ALA A 45 0.61 21.99 6.97
N GLY A 46 1.93 21.82 6.96
CA GLY A 46 2.71 21.39 8.13
C GLY A 46 3.09 19.92 8.12
N ASP A 47 2.49 19.08 7.28
CA ASP A 47 2.86 17.67 7.19
C ASP A 47 4.32 17.52 6.74
N PRO A 48 5.07 16.52 7.27
CA PRO A 48 6.34 16.15 6.68
C PRO A 48 6.13 15.56 5.27
N PRO A 49 7.12 15.64 4.38
CA PRO A 49 7.06 14.93 3.10
C PRO A 49 6.91 13.41 3.30
N SER A 50 6.21 12.76 2.39
CA SER A 50 6.16 11.31 2.27
C SER A 50 7.53 10.72 1.88
N ARG A 51 7.65 9.40 1.99
CA ARG A 51 8.83 8.64 1.55
C ARG A 51 8.49 7.79 0.33
N ASP A 52 9.37 7.82 -0.66
CA ASP A 52 9.17 7.10 -1.91
C ASP A 52 10.43 6.38 -2.38
N CYS A 53 10.25 5.22 -2.99
CA CYS A 53 11.29 4.40 -3.62
C CYS A 53 10.65 3.39 -4.57
N THR A 54 11.43 2.90 -5.55
CA THR A 54 11.08 1.69 -6.27
C THR A 54 11.46 0.48 -5.41
N MET A 55 10.51 -0.38 -5.08
CA MET A 55 10.72 -1.54 -4.21
C MET A 55 10.63 -2.86 -4.97
N ILE A 56 11.62 -3.74 -4.77
CA ILE A 56 11.59 -5.14 -5.19
C ILE A 56 11.46 -6.01 -3.94
N MET A 57 10.39 -6.79 -3.85
CA MET A 57 10.09 -7.64 -2.71
C MET A 57 10.17 -9.12 -3.12
N GLU A 58 11.09 -9.88 -2.53
CA GLU A 58 11.20 -11.32 -2.74
C GLU A 58 10.74 -12.09 -1.51
N VAL A 59 9.69 -12.88 -1.68
CA VAL A 59 9.10 -13.69 -0.61
C VAL A 59 9.29 -15.16 -0.98
N THR A 60 10.18 -15.84 -0.28
CA THR A 60 10.57 -17.21 -0.66
C THR A 60 9.51 -18.26 -0.30
N HIS A 61 8.67 -17.99 0.71
CA HIS A 61 7.62 -18.89 1.17
C HIS A 61 6.29 -18.14 1.42
N PRO A 62 5.61 -17.65 0.36
CA PRO A 62 4.48 -16.72 0.49
C PRO A 62 3.27 -17.27 1.26
N PHE A 63 3.13 -18.60 1.36
CA PHE A 63 2.03 -19.26 2.08
C PHE A 63 2.38 -19.71 3.50
N LYS A 64 3.63 -19.48 3.96
CA LYS A 64 4.08 -19.85 5.30
C LYS A 64 3.46 -18.91 6.35
N GLU A 65 3.15 -19.46 7.52
CA GLU A 65 2.66 -18.67 8.65
C GLU A 65 3.82 -17.92 9.34
N PRO A 66 3.59 -16.68 9.84
CA PRO A 66 2.33 -15.93 9.76
C PRO A 66 2.07 -15.36 8.36
N ARG A 67 0.80 -15.34 7.93
CA ARG A 67 0.40 -14.75 6.63
C ARG A 67 0.04 -13.28 6.66
N LEU A 68 -0.36 -12.77 7.82
CA LEU A 68 -0.84 -11.40 7.99
C LEU A 68 0.08 -10.65 8.96
N HIS A 69 0.49 -9.45 8.56
CA HIS A 69 1.19 -8.55 9.46
C HIS A 69 0.17 -7.95 10.42
N ARG A 70 0.44 -7.87 11.73
CA ARG A 70 -0.58 -7.41 12.71
C ARG A 70 -0.88 -5.91 12.66
N ALA A 71 0.04 -5.10 12.14
CA ALA A 71 -0.10 -3.64 12.04
C ALA A 71 -0.63 -3.16 10.68
N PHE A 72 -1.50 -3.95 10.04
CA PHE A 72 -2.15 -3.52 8.81
C PHE A 72 -3.32 -2.55 9.12
N PRO A 73 -3.71 -1.68 8.18
CA PRO A 73 -4.82 -0.75 8.37
C PRO A 73 -6.17 -1.47 8.60
N ALA A 74 -7.12 -0.79 9.26
CA ALA A 74 -8.52 -1.20 9.42
C ALA A 74 -8.75 -2.40 10.38
N GLY A 75 -7.95 -3.46 10.31
CA GLY A 75 -7.99 -4.60 11.23
C GLY A 75 -8.74 -5.83 10.67
N LEU A 76 -8.92 -6.87 11.50
CA LEU A 76 -9.37 -8.19 11.04
C LEU A 76 -10.83 -8.22 10.56
N GLU A 77 -11.70 -7.40 11.16
CA GLU A 77 -13.12 -7.31 10.75
C GLU A 77 -13.23 -6.71 9.35
N ASP A 78 -12.55 -5.58 9.12
CA ASP A 78 -12.49 -4.93 7.81
C ASP A 78 -11.80 -5.80 6.75
N LEU A 79 -10.82 -6.62 7.14
CA LEU A 79 -10.21 -7.60 6.24
C LEU A 79 -11.21 -8.65 5.75
N GLU A 80 -12.09 -9.14 6.63
CA GLU A 80 -13.14 -10.09 6.22
C GLU A 80 -14.17 -9.41 5.32
N ILE A 81 -14.53 -8.16 5.58
CA ILE A 81 -15.39 -7.37 4.69
C ILE A 81 -14.72 -7.26 3.31
N TYR A 82 -13.46 -6.85 3.25
CA TYR A 82 -12.70 -6.75 2.00
C TYR A 82 -12.61 -8.09 1.24
N ARG A 83 -12.46 -9.21 1.96
CA ARG A 83 -12.49 -10.54 1.35
C ARG A 83 -13.86 -10.82 0.71
N GLN A 84 -14.95 -10.48 1.37
CA GLN A 84 -16.29 -10.64 0.83
C GLN A 84 -16.57 -9.69 -0.35
N GLU A 85 -16.09 -8.46 -0.29
CA GLU A 85 -16.15 -7.50 -1.41
C GLU A 85 -15.49 -8.10 -2.65
N VAL A 86 -14.27 -8.62 -2.54
CA VAL A 86 -13.53 -9.17 -3.68
C VAL A 86 -14.15 -10.48 -4.21
N ILE A 87 -14.56 -11.39 -3.33
CA ILE A 87 -14.97 -12.76 -3.72
C ILE A 87 -16.45 -12.86 -4.08
N PHE A 88 -17.31 -12.08 -3.43
CA PHE A 88 -18.77 -12.18 -3.57
C PHE A 88 -19.43 -10.91 -4.08
N GLY A 89 -18.68 -9.82 -4.28
CA GLY A 89 -19.24 -8.58 -4.82
C GLY A 89 -20.26 -7.92 -3.89
N ILE A 90 -20.10 -8.06 -2.57
CA ILE A 90 -21.11 -7.60 -1.59
C ILE A 90 -21.41 -6.09 -1.65
N HIS A 91 -20.57 -5.32 -2.34
CA HIS A 91 -20.69 -3.87 -2.54
C HIS A 91 -20.63 -3.48 -4.03
N ASP A 92 -20.90 -4.38 -4.97
CA ASP A 92 -20.92 -4.03 -6.40
C ASP A 92 -22.00 -2.99 -6.72
N ASP A 93 -23.11 -3.03 -6.00
CA ASP A 93 -24.18 -2.05 -6.09
C ASP A 93 -23.80 -0.65 -5.56
N TRP A 94 -22.62 -0.50 -4.94
CA TRP A 94 -22.10 0.80 -4.49
C TRP A 94 -21.43 1.58 -5.61
N ILE A 95 -21.19 0.95 -6.75
CA ILE A 95 -20.62 1.60 -7.93
C ILE A 95 -21.61 2.63 -8.45
N LYS A 96 -21.25 3.91 -8.35
CA LYS A 96 -22.09 5.02 -8.79
C LYS A 96 -21.26 6.27 -9.14
N PRO A 97 -20.47 6.22 -10.23
CA PRO A 97 -19.53 7.28 -10.58
C PRO A 97 -20.20 8.64 -10.76
N GLU A 98 -21.44 8.68 -11.27
CA GLU A 98 -22.20 9.90 -11.51
C GLU A 98 -22.57 10.66 -10.23
N GLU A 99 -22.54 9.98 -9.07
CA GLU A 99 -22.71 10.58 -7.74
C GLU A 99 -21.38 10.85 -7.03
N GLY A 100 -20.24 10.66 -7.71
CA GLY A 100 -18.91 10.75 -7.09
C GLY A 100 -18.63 9.62 -6.08
N LYS A 101 -19.35 8.50 -6.19
CA LYS A 101 -19.10 7.28 -5.40
C LYS A 101 -18.07 6.40 -6.12
N TRP A 102 -18.01 5.13 -5.72
CA TRP A 102 -17.03 4.18 -6.23
C TRP A 102 -17.15 4.04 -7.74
N GLU A 103 -15.99 4.00 -8.41
CA GLU A 103 -15.92 3.83 -9.85
C GLU A 103 -15.86 2.35 -10.27
N TYR A 104 -15.44 1.47 -9.37
CA TYR A 104 -15.30 0.04 -9.59
C TYR A 104 -15.23 -0.71 -8.26
N THR A 105 -15.50 -2.02 -8.29
CA THR A 105 -15.04 -2.97 -7.28
C THR A 105 -13.97 -3.88 -7.87
N TYR A 106 -13.20 -4.54 -7.02
CA TYR A 106 -12.27 -5.58 -7.48
C TYR A 106 -13.01 -6.83 -7.98
N HIS A 107 -14.24 -7.08 -7.51
CA HIS A 107 -15.03 -8.22 -7.95
C HIS A 107 -15.35 -8.15 -9.45
N GLU A 108 -15.98 -7.06 -9.91
CA GLU A 108 -16.33 -6.85 -11.33
C GLU A 108 -15.12 -6.84 -12.28
N ARG A 109 -13.90 -6.63 -11.75
CA ARG A 109 -12.68 -6.65 -12.55
C ARG A 109 -12.02 -8.02 -12.65
N LEU A 110 -12.29 -8.90 -11.68
CA LEU A 110 -11.65 -10.21 -11.58
C LEU A 110 -12.57 -11.35 -12.05
N PHE A 111 -13.89 -11.16 -12.04
CA PHE A 111 -14.92 -12.15 -12.40
C PHE A 111 -15.88 -11.59 -13.44
#